data_AF-A0A5B9WF88-F1
#
_entry.id   AF-A0A5B9WF88-F1
#
_cell.length_a   1.000
_cell.length_b   1.000
_cell.length_c   1.000
_cell.angle_alpha   90.00
_cell.angle_beta   90.00
_cell.angle_gamma   90.00
#
_symmetry.space_group_name_H-M   'P 1'
#
loop_
_entity.id
_entity.type
_entity.pdbx_description
1 polymer ?
#
loop_
_entity_poly.entity_id
_entity_poly.type
_entity_poly.pdbx_seq_one_letter_code
_entity_poly.pdbx_strand_id
1 'polypeptide(L)'
;MSEHPAEPGIYGIMAEFVSPDDLIKAGHVAHDRGYRMMEAYTPFPVDGVAESIGYHRNRVAPMVFFGGLTGGLLGFGMQWFSAAVHYPINVGGRPLFSWPAFIPITFEMTVLGAALTAVFGMLAMNGLPRPHHPVFNVPGFVLASNDRFFLSIQARDPLFDLEETRRLLEELNPKAITVVPQ
;
A
#
# COMPACT_ATOMS: atom_id res chain seq x y z
N MET A 1 3.66 -12.14 -31.31
CA MET A 1 3.63 -11.59 -29.95
C MET A 1 4.84 -10.66 -29.88
N SER A 2 4.68 -9.40 -30.25
CA SER A 2 5.78 -8.45 -30.40
C SER A 2 6.21 -7.95 -29.02
N GLU A 3 7.32 -8.49 -28.50
CA GLU A 3 8.04 -7.92 -27.36
C GLU A 3 8.54 -6.53 -27.78
N HIS A 4 7.97 -5.46 -27.19
CA HIS A 4 8.61 -4.13 -27.22
C HIS A 4 9.65 -4.11 -26.09
N PRO A 5 10.94 -4.05 -26.40
CA PRO A 5 11.98 -3.96 -25.38
C PRO A 5 11.85 -2.60 -24.69
N ALA A 6 11.67 -2.59 -23.36
CA ALA A 6 11.77 -1.38 -22.56
C ALA A 6 13.09 -0.66 -22.89
N GLU A 7 13.02 0.59 -23.36
CA GLU A 7 14.22 1.36 -23.68
C GLU A 7 15.15 1.43 -22.45
N PRO A 8 16.46 1.15 -22.61
CA PRO A 8 17.38 1.03 -21.49
C PRO A 8 17.53 2.38 -20.78
N GLY A 9 17.01 2.47 -19.54
CA GLY A 9 17.22 3.60 -18.62
C GLY A 9 15.98 4.44 -18.27
N ILE A 10 14.78 4.06 -18.72
CA ILE A 10 13.54 4.77 -18.40
C ILE A 10 12.72 3.99 -17.36
N TYR A 11 12.39 4.63 -16.23
CA TYR A 11 11.47 4.06 -15.24
C TYR A 11 10.01 4.15 -15.70
N GLY A 12 9.67 5.22 -16.41
CA GLY A 12 8.33 5.46 -16.95
C GLY A 12 8.15 6.89 -17.41
N ILE A 13 6.91 7.26 -17.66
CA ILE A 13 6.51 8.65 -17.95
C ILE A 13 5.53 9.13 -16.87
N MET A 14 5.59 10.41 -16.57
CA MET A 14 4.77 11.03 -15.52
C MET A 14 4.09 12.28 -16.05
N ALA A 15 2.78 12.38 -15.80
CA ALA A 15 1.96 13.56 -16.09
C ALA A 15 1.59 14.28 -14.79
N GLU A 16 1.77 15.60 -14.78
CA GLU A 16 1.38 16.51 -13.69
C GLU A 16 -0.01 17.10 -13.94
N PHE A 17 -0.87 17.09 -12.93
CA PHE A 17 -2.21 17.66 -12.93
C PHE A 17 -2.41 18.64 -11.77
N VAL A 18 -3.31 19.59 -11.97
CA VAL A 18 -3.68 20.62 -10.96
C VAL A 18 -4.88 20.17 -10.13
N SER A 19 -5.80 19.41 -10.72
CA SER A 19 -7.03 18.97 -10.10
C SER A 19 -7.03 17.46 -9.85
N PRO A 20 -7.57 16.98 -8.71
CA PRO A 20 -7.78 15.55 -8.49
C PRO A 20 -8.74 14.93 -9.51
N ASP A 21 -9.74 15.68 -9.99
CA ASP A 21 -10.71 15.17 -10.97
C ASP A 21 -10.05 14.85 -12.32
N ASP A 22 -9.07 15.67 -12.71
CA ASP A 22 -8.32 15.46 -13.96
C ASP A 22 -7.42 14.24 -13.85
N LEU A 23 -6.81 14.01 -12.67
CA LEU A 23 -6.08 12.78 -12.38
C LEU A 23 -6.98 11.54 -12.45
N ILE A 24 -8.19 11.60 -11.86
CA ILE A 24 -9.13 10.48 -11.88
C ILE A 24 -9.55 10.15 -13.31
N LYS A 25 -9.92 11.15 -14.11
CA LYS A 25 -10.24 10.98 -15.54
C LYS A 25 -9.07 10.39 -16.31
N ALA A 26 -7.86 10.92 -16.10
CA ALA A 26 -6.65 10.41 -16.73
C ALA A 26 -6.38 8.95 -16.37
N GLY A 27 -6.55 8.58 -15.10
CA GLY A 27 -6.45 7.21 -14.62
C GLY A 27 -7.43 6.27 -15.32
N HIS A 28 -8.72 6.64 -15.37
CA HIS A 28 -9.74 5.85 -16.07
C HIS A 28 -9.42 5.67 -17.56
N VAL A 29 -9.06 6.75 -18.26
CA VAL A 29 -8.72 6.67 -19.69
C VAL A 29 -7.50 5.77 -19.91
N ALA A 30 -6.45 5.90 -19.10
CA ALA A 30 -5.28 5.05 -19.21
C ALA A 30 -5.59 3.58 -18.88
N HIS A 31 -6.42 3.33 -17.86
CA HIS A 31 -6.88 1.98 -17.53
C HIS A 31 -7.75 1.38 -18.65
N ASP A 32 -8.66 2.15 -19.25
CA ASP A 32 -9.51 1.71 -20.36
C ASP A 32 -8.70 1.43 -21.63
N ARG A 33 -7.59 2.15 -21.84
CA ARG A 33 -6.61 1.89 -22.90
C ARG A 33 -5.76 0.64 -22.68
N GLY A 34 -5.87 0.01 -21.50
CA GLY A 34 -5.25 -1.27 -21.21
C GLY A 34 -4.00 -1.20 -20.32
N TYR A 35 -3.52 -0.01 -19.95
CA TYR A 35 -2.40 0.12 -19.03
C TYR A 35 -2.78 -0.43 -17.64
N ARG A 36 -1.87 -1.16 -17.00
CA ARG A 36 -2.08 -1.82 -15.70
C ARG A 36 -0.98 -1.51 -14.69
N MET A 37 0.21 -1.15 -15.14
CA MET A 37 1.35 -0.78 -14.30
C MET A 37 1.43 0.74 -14.14
N MET A 38 0.47 1.28 -13.39
CA MET A 38 0.32 2.72 -13.16
C MET A 38 0.33 3.04 -11.67
N GLU A 39 0.85 4.21 -11.31
CA GLU A 39 0.82 4.74 -9.95
C GLU A 39 0.30 6.18 -9.99
N ALA A 40 -0.57 6.51 -9.05
CA ALA A 40 -1.06 7.86 -8.83
C ALA A 40 -0.46 8.41 -7.53
N TYR A 41 0.15 9.58 -7.60
CA TYR A 41 0.72 10.28 -6.45
C TYR A 41 -0.12 11.51 -6.15
N THR A 42 -0.66 11.57 -4.94
CA THR A 42 -1.54 12.64 -4.47
C THR A 42 -1.05 13.15 -3.11
N PRO A 43 -1.17 14.46 -2.81
CA PRO A 43 -0.69 15.03 -1.55
C PRO A 43 -1.55 14.60 -0.35
N PHE A 44 -2.77 14.17 -0.61
CA PHE A 44 -3.73 13.65 0.37
C PHE A 44 -4.54 12.50 -0.25
N PRO A 45 -5.24 11.68 0.56
CA PRO A 45 -6.13 10.64 0.05
C PRO A 45 -7.29 11.25 -0.74
N VAL A 46 -7.42 10.85 -2.01
CA VAL A 46 -8.50 11.28 -2.89
C VAL A 46 -9.38 10.06 -3.19
N ASP A 47 -10.68 10.19 -2.94
CA ASP A 47 -11.65 9.15 -3.24
C ASP A 47 -11.69 8.88 -4.76
N GLY A 48 -11.75 7.60 -5.15
CA GLY A 48 -11.82 7.19 -6.55
C GLY A 48 -10.47 7.07 -7.29
N VAL A 49 -9.37 7.62 -6.77
CA VAL A 49 -8.04 7.46 -7.41
C VAL A 49 -7.57 6.01 -7.43
N ALA A 50 -7.80 5.25 -6.35
CA ALA A 50 -7.44 3.83 -6.32
C ALA A 50 -8.22 3.02 -7.37
N GLU A 51 -9.51 3.33 -7.55
CA GLU A 51 -10.37 2.68 -8.54
C GLU A 51 -9.95 3.06 -9.97
N SER A 52 -9.59 4.33 -10.20
CA SER A 52 -9.19 4.81 -11.52
C SER A 52 -7.93 4.14 -12.06
N ILE A 53 -6.98 3.79 -11.19
CA ILE A 53 -5.77 3.03 -11.57
C ILE A 53 -5.94 1.51 -11.51
N GLY A 54 -7.15 1.02 -11.19
CA GLY A 54 -7.45 -0.42 -11.14
C GLY A 54 -7.06 -1.12 -9.84
N TYR A 55 -6.75 -0.40 -8.77
CA TYR A 55 -6.38 -0.98 -7.47
C TYR A 55 -7.60 -1.35 -6.63
N HIS A 56 -7.91 -2.66 -6.57
CA HIS A 56 -9.11 -3.17 -5.89
C HIS A 56 -8.82 -4.06 -4.67
N ARG A 57 -7.56 -4.37 -4.37
CA ARG A 57 -7.21 -5.43 -3.40
C ARG A 57 -6.45 -4.89 -2.19
N ASN A 58 -7.10 -4.90 -1.02
CA ASN A 58 -6.44 -4.70 0.26
C ASN A 58 -6.00 -6.05 0.88
N ARG A 59 -4.72 -6.41 0.71
CA ARG A 59 -4.13 -7.61 1.33
C ARG A 59 -3.69 -7.43 2.78
N VAL A 60 -3.66 -6.19 3.29
CA VAL A 60 -3.24 -5.90 4.67
C VAL A 60 -4.34 -6.33 5.65
N ALA A 61 -5.61 -6.11 5.33
CA ALA A 61 -6.73 -6.50 6.19
C ALA A 61 -6.73 -7.98 6.63
N PRO A 62 -6.60 -8.99 5.73
CA PRO A 62 -6.52 -10.38 6.16
C PRO A 62 -5.26 -10.67 6.98
N MET A 63 -4.12 -10.04 6.69
CA MET A 63 -2.91 -10.20 7.51
C MET A 63 -3.14 -9.72 8.93
N VAL A 64 -3.76 -8.55 9.12
CA VAL A 64 -4.10 -8.00 10.44
C VAL A 64 -5.01 -8.93 11.22
N PHE A 65 -6.01 -9.52 10.56
CA PHE A 65 -6.89 -10.50 11.17
C PHE A 65 -6.11 -11.70 11.72
N PHE A 66 -5.24 -12.31 10.91
CA PHE A 66 -4.43 -13.43 11.37
C PHE A 66 -3.43 -13.00 12.45
N GLY A 67 -2.80 -11.82 12.33
CA GLY A 67 -1.92 -11.27 13.35
C GLY A 67 -2.60 -11.09 14.71
N GLY A 68 -3.81 -10.55 14.71
CA GLY A 68 -4.63 -10.43 15.93
C GLY A 68 -5.04 -11.78 16.50
N LEU A 69 -5.53 -12.70 15.66
CA LEU A 69 -5.89 -14.05 16.08
C LEU A 69 -4.71 -14.78 16.73
N THR A 70 -3.53 -14.70 16.13
CA THR A 70 -2.32 -15.31 16.67
C THR A 70 -1.92 -14.66 18.00
N GLY A 71 -2.00 -13.33 18.10
CA GLY A 71 -1.75 -12.60 19.35
C GLY A 71 -2.69 -13.01 20.49
N GLY A 72 -3.99 -13.12 20.21
CA GLY A 72 -5.00 -13.56 21.18
C GLY A 72 -4.78 -14.99 21.65
N LEU A 73 -4.54 -15.92 20.72
CA LEU A 73 -4.26 -17.32 21.04
C LEU A 73 -2.98 -17.48 21.88
N LEU A 74 -1.91 -16.76 21.53
CA LEU A 74 -0.67 -16.76 22.31
C LEU A 74 -0.87 -16.12 23.69
N GLY A 75 -1.59 -15.01 23.78
CA GLY A 75 -1.87 -14.34 25.05
C GLY A 75 -2.71 -15.20 26.00
N PHE A 76 -3.75 -15.86 25.49
CA PHE A 76 -4.56 -16.79 26.29
C PHE A 76 -3.77 -18.05 26.67
N GLY A 77 -3.08 -18.65 25.69
CA GLY A 77 -2.29 -19.86 25.88
C GLY A 77 -1.15 -19.68 26.87
N MET A 78 -0.46 -18.53 26.83
CA MET A 78 0.61 -18.18 27.78
C MET A 78 0.08 -18.11 29.22
N GLN A 79 -1.07 -17.45 29.43
CA GLN A 79 -1.67 -17.33 30.76
C GLN A 79 -2.13 -18.70 31.29
N TRP A 80 -2.81 -19.48 30.44
CA TRP A 80 -3.23 -20.83 30.80
C TRP A 80 -2.04 -21.73 31.14
N PHE A 81 -1.00 -21.70 30.32
CA PHE A 81 0.22 -22.48 30.54
C PHE A 81 0.89 -22.09 31.86
N SER A 82 1.04 -20.80 32.13
CA SER A 82 1.64 -20.30 33.38
C SER A 82 0.82 -20.71 34.62
N ALA A 83 -0.48 -20.45 34.60
CA ALA A 83 -1.35 -20.61 35.76
C ALA A 83 -1.75 -22.06 36.06
N ALA A 84 -1.89 -22.91 35.03
CA ALA A 84 -2.40 -24.27 35.18
C ALA A 84 -1.34 -25.37 35.05
N VAL A 85 -0.25 -25.12 34.31
CA VAL A 85 0.73 -26.16 33.96
C VAL A 85 2.09 -25.91 34.61
N HIS A 86 2.69 -24.74 34.37
CA HIS A 86 4.08 -24.49 34.75
C HIS A 86 4.23 -24.24 36.25
N TYR A 87 3.44 -23.33 36.83
CA TYR A 87 3.56 -22.97 38.24
C TYR A 87 2.22 -22.56 38.85
N PRO A 88 1.38 -23.55 39.23
CA PRO A 88 0.07 -23.27 39.80
C PRO A 88 0.20 -22.70 41.21
N ILE A 89 -0.17 -21.43 41.37
CA ILE A 89 -0.22 -20.73 42.66
C ILE A 89 -1.68 -20.53 43.06
N ASN A 90 -2.01 -20.82 44.32
CA ASN A 90 -3.28 -20.43 44.89
C ASN A 90 -3.28 -18.93 45.21
N VAL A 91 -3.90 -18.12 44.36
CA VAL A 91 -4.08 -16.68 44.56
C VAL A 91 -5.52 -16.39 44.97
N GLY A 92 -5.74 -16.10 46.25
CA GLY A 92 -7.04 -15.69 46.77
C GLY A 92 -8.14 -16.76 46.68
N GLY A 93 -7.78 -18.05 46.67
CA GLY A 93 -8.73 -19.17 46.61
C GLY A 93 -9.42 -19.37 45.26
N ARG A 94 -8.99 -18.63 44.22
CA ARG A 94 -9.60 -18.71 42.88
C ARG A 94 -9.18 -19.99 42.15
N PRO A 95 -10.04 -20.53 41.25
CA PRO A 95 -9.67 -21.66 40.42
C PRO A 95 -8.47 -21.28 39.52
N LEU A 96 -7.54 -22.23 39.34
CA LEU A 96 -6.35 -22.03 38.50
C LEU A 96 -6.72 -21.63 37.07
N PHE A 97 -7.84 -22.17 36.55
CA PHE A 97 -8.45 -21.75 35.30
C PHE A 97 -9.46 -20.61 35.50
N SER A 98 -8.97 -19.43 35.87
CA SER A 98 -9.78 -18.21 36.00
C SER A 98 -9.93 -17.49 34.66
N TRP A 99 -10.57 -18.15 33.68
CA TRP A 99 -10.69 -17.63 32.31
C TRP A 99 -11.22 -16.18 32.20
N PRO A 100 -12.14 -15.66 33.06
CA PRO A 100 -12.58 -14.27 32.96
C PRO A 100 -11.46 -13.27 33.28
N ALA A 101 -10.53 -13.64 34.17
CA ALA A 101 -9.38 -12.81 34.52
C ALA A 101 -8.33 -12.75 33.39
N PHE A 102 -8.36 -13.71 32.46
CA PHE A 102 -7.43 -13.74 31.33
C PHE A 102 -7.87 -12.87 30.16
N ILE A 103 -9.16 -12.53 30.08
CA ILE A 103 -9.75 -11.75 28.98
C ILE A 103 -9.05 -10.41 28.76
N PRO A 104 -8.79 -9.55 29.79
CA PRO A 104 -8.15 -8.27 29.56
C PRO A 104 -6.77 -8.40 28.89
N ILE A 105 -5.93 -9.33 29.37
CA ILE A 105 -4.59 -9.55 28.81
C ILE A 105 -4.70 -10.15 27.40
N THR A 106 -5.59 -11.10 27.18
CA THR A 106 -5.83 -11.68 25.85
C THR A 106 -6.30 -10.61 24.85
N PHE A 107 -7.16 -9.68 25.27
CA PHE A 107 -7.59 -8.55 24.45
C PHE A 107 -6.39 -7.67 24.06
N GLU A 108 -5.57 -7.25 25.03
CA GLU A 108 -4.38 -6.43 24.74
C GLU A 108 -3.40 -7.14 23.80
N MET A 109 -3.17 -8.44 23.99
CA MET A 109 -2.31 -9.24 23.10
C MET A 109 -2.89 -9.38 21.69
N THR A 110 -4.21 -9.44 21.56
CA THR A 110 -4.91 -9.43 20.26
C THR A 110 -4.70 -8.09 19.55
N VAL A 111 -4.92 -6.97 20.26
CA VAL A 111 -4.73 -5.61 19.72
C VAL A 111 -3.27 -5.38 19.33
N LEU A 112 -2.33 -5.79 20.18
CA LEU A 112 -0.90 -5.68 19.90
C LEU A 112 -0.50 -6.49 18.65
N GLY A 113 -0.92 -7.75 18.55
CA GLY A 113 -0.64 -8.60 17.38
C GLY A 113 -1.23 -8.05 16.09
N ALA A 114 -2.46 -7.52 16.15
CA ALA A 114 -3.11 -6.85 15.03
C ALA A 114 -2.36 -5.57 14.62
N ALA A 115 -2.01 -4.71 15.59
CA ALA A 115 -1.34 -3.44 15.33
C ALA A 115 0.07 -3.62 14.73
N LEU A 116 0.88 -4.54 15.29
CA LEU A 116 2.20 -4.85 14.74
C LEU A 116 2.08 -5.37 13.30
N THR A 117 1.14 -6.29 13.06
CA THR A 117 0.91 -6.85 11.73
C THR A 117 0.37 -5.80 10.75
N ALA A 118 -0.43 -4.83 11.22
CA ALA A 118 -0.90 -3.73 10.39
C ALA A 118 0.25 -2.84 9.94
N VAL A 119 1.12 -2.43 10.87
CA VAL A 119 2.26 -1.56 10.58
C VAL A 119 3.26 -2.27 9.67
N PHE A 120 3.76 -3.43 10.08
CA PHE A 120 4.77 -4.15 9.30
C PHE A 120 4.21 -4.73 8.00
N GLY A 121 2.96 -5.19 8.00
CA GLY A 121 2.29 -5.66 6.79
C GLY A 121 2.08 -4.56 5.77
N MET A 122 1.65 -3.36 6.20
CA MET A 122 1.53 -2.20 5.31
C MET A 122 2.88 -1.79 4.74
N LEU A 123 3.92 -1.69 5.57
CA LEU A 123 5.26 -1.33 5.11
C LEU A 123 5.80 -2.34 4.08
N ALA A 124 5.73 -3.63 4.39
CA ALA A 124 6.23 -4.69 3.51
C ALA A 124 5.45 -4.73 2.17
N MET A 125 4.12 -4.62 2.22
CA MET A 125 3.28 -4.66 1.01
C MET A 125 3.46 -3.43 0.12
N ASN A 126 3.79 -2.27 0.70
CA ASN A 126 4.12 -1.06 -0.04
C ASN A 126 5.60 -1.03 -0.50
N GLY A 127 6.40 -2.05 -0.18
CA GLY A 127 7.82 -2.10 -0.51
C GLY A 127 8.68 -1.12 0.28
N LEU A 128 8.25 -0.72 1.47
CA LEU A 128 8.96 0.16 2.39
C LEU A 128 9.82 -0.66 3.38
N PRO A 129 10.96 -0.14 3.85
CA PRO A 129 11.53 1.17 3.55
C PRO A 129 12.25 1.21 2.19
N ARG A 130 11.92 2.22 1.37
CA ARG A 130 12.58 2.48 0.08
C ARG A 130 12.98 3.95 -0.01
N PRO A 131 14.14 4.34 0.56
CA PRO A 131 14.57 5.73 0.62
C PRO A 131 14.78 6.36 -0.76
N HIS A 132 15.18 5.56 -1.75
CA HIS A 132 15.39 6.01 -3.12
C HIS A 132 14.37 5.36 -4.06
N HIS A 133 13.48 6.18 -4.62
CA HIS A 133 12.56 5.80 -5.68
C HIS A 133 12.86 6.65 -6.94
N PRO A 134 12.92 6.06 -8.15
CA PRO A 134 13.28 6.80 -9.37
C PRO A 134 12.43 8.04 -9.65
N VAL A 135 11.16 8.03 -9.22
CA VAL A 135 10.25 9.18 -9.34
C VAL A 135 10.72 10.44 -8.61
N PHE A 136 11.57 10.31 -7.58
CA PHE A 136 12.12 11.45 -6.86
C PHE A 136 13.13 12.26 -7.69
N ASN A 137 13.65 11.70 -8.79
CA ASN A 137 14.55 12.40 -9.70
C ASN A 137 13.83 13.41 -10.61
N VAL A 138 12.49 13.45 -10.59
CA VAL A 138 11.70 14.41 -11.36
C VAL A 138 11.67 15.75 -10.61
N PRO A 139 12.16 16.86 -11.20
CA PRO A 139 12.26 18.16 -10.50
C PRO A 139 10.92 18.67 -9.92
N GLY A 140 9.81 18.41 -10.61
CA GLY A 140 8.47 18.81 -10.17
C GLY A 140 7.85 17.93 -9.08
N PHE A 141 8.41 16.73 -8.82
CA PHE A 141 7.79 15.74 -7.93
C PHE A 141 7.75 16.17 -6.47
N VAL A 142 8.58 17.14 -6.05
CA VAL A 142 8.50 17.74 -4.71
C VAL A 142 7.09 18.30 -4.43
N LEU A 143 6.37 18.73 -5.47
CA LEU A 143 5.00 19.24 -5.36
C LEU A 143 3.95 18.14 -5.16
N ALA A 144 4.29 16.86 -5.33
CA ALA A 144 3.39 15.73 -5.14
C ALA A 144 2.90 15.62 -3.69
N SER A 145 3.69 16.16 -2.74
CA SER A 145 3.36 16.23 -1.32
C SER A 145 2.76 17.58 -0.91
N ASN A 146 2.48 18.49 -1.85
CA ASN A 146 1.98 19.83 -1.55
C ASN A 146 0.66 20.13 -2.28
N ASP A 147 0.70 20.48 -3.57
CA ASP A 147 -0.45 21.00 -4.33
C ASP A 147 -0.65 20.34 -5.71
N ARG A 148 0.16 19.32 -6.09
CA ARG A 148 0.10 18.69 -7.41
C ARG A 148 -0.21 17.21 -7.36
N PHE A 149 -0.87 16.75 -8.41
CA PHE A 149 -1.31 15.39 -8.60
C PHE A 149 -0.52 14.79 -9.76
N PHE A 150 -0.01 13.58 -9.62
CA PHE A 150 0.80 12.94 -10.66
C PHE A 150 0.25 11.57 -11.04
N LEU A 151 0.20 11.29 -12.33
CA LEU A 151 -0.02 9.94 -12.86
C LEU A 151 1.29 9.45 -13.48
N SER A 152 1.79 8.31 -13.03
CA SER A 152 2.96 7.66 -13.62
C SER A 152 2.58 6.34 -14.27
N ILE A 153 2.97 6.17 -15.52
CA ILE A 153 2.86 4.92 -16.27
C ILE A 153 4.27 4.34 -16.36
N GLN A 154 4.45 3.13 -15.83
CA GLN A 154 5.76 2.52 -15.69
C GLN A 154 6.18 1.81 -16.98
N ALA A 155 7.47 1.87 -17.31
CA ALA A 155 8.03 1.24 -18.52
C ALA A 155 7.97 -0.29 -18.50
N ARG A 156 7.66 -0.89 -17.35
CA ARG A 156 7.43 -2.34 -17.19
C ARG A 156 6.06 -2.81 -17.69
N ASP A 157 5.16 -1.89 -18.06
CA ASP A 157 3.88 -2.26 -18.66
C ASP A 157 4.10 -2.85 -20.07
N PRO A 158 3.50 -4.00 -20.42
CA PRO A 158 3.62 -4.57 -21.76
C PRO A 158 3.13 -3.66 -22.89
N LEU A 159 2.22 -2.71 -22.60
CA LEU A 159 1.68 -1.73 -23.54
C LEU A 159 2.48 -0.41 -23.55
N PHE A 160 3.57 -0.33 -22.79
CA PHE A 160 4.35 0.90 -22.72
C PHE A 160 5.18 1.10 -23.99
N ASP A 161 4.85 2.16 -24.72
CA ASP A 161 5.70 2.80 -25.72
C ASP A 161 5.88 4.28 -25.38
N LEU A 162 7.09 4.80 -25.48
CA LEU A 162 7.41 6.17 -25.02
C LEU A 162 6.62 7.23 -25.80
N GLU A 163 6.49 7.07 -27.11
CA GLU A 163 5.82 8.05 -27.98
C GLU A 163 4.31 7.93 -27.87
N GLU A 164 3.76 6.70 -27.92
CA GLU A 164 2.32 6.49 -27.81
C GLU A 164 1.79 6.88 -26.43
N THR A 165 2.50 6.50 -25.36
CA THR A 165 2.11 6.85 -23.99
C THR A 165 2.21 8.35 -23.75
N ARG A 166 3.24 9.02 -24.29
CA ARG A 166 3.34 10.47 -24.26
C ARG A 166 2.14 11.13 -24.95
N ARG A 167 1.81 10.68 -26.16
CA ARG A 167 0.68 11.24 -26.91
C ARG A 167 -0.64 11.06 -26.18
N LEU A 168 -0.86 9.89 -25.59
CA LEU A 168 -2.03 9.64 -24.73
C LEU A 168 -2.07 10.61 -23.55
N LEU A 169 -0.94 10.83 -22.87
CA LEU A 169 -0.88 11.77 -21.76
C LEU A 169 -1.09 13.21 -22.22
N GLU A 170 -0.63 13.61 -23.41
CA GLU A 170 -0.88 14.94 -23.98
C GLU A 170 -2.36 15.17 -24.28
N GLU A 171 -3.08 14.15 -24.76
CA GLU A 171 -4.54 14.19 -25.00
C GLU A 171 -5.33 14.49 -23.71
N LEU A 172 -4.75 14.19 -22.54
CA LEU A 172 -5.37 14.39 -21.21
C LEU A 172 -5.13 15.79 -20.63
N ASN A 173 -4.54 16.70 -21.41
CA ASN A 173 -4.26 18.10 -21.06
C ASN A 173 -3.54 18.31 -19.70
N PRO A 174 -2.39 17.63 -19.47
CA PRO A 174 -1.62 17.77 -18.25
C PRO A 174 -0.91 19.12 -18.21
N LYS A 175 -0.54 19.55 -17.01
CA LYS A 175 0.28 20.76 -16.82
C LYS A 175 1.71 20.55 -17.32
N ALA A 176 2.27 19.36 -17.11
CA ALA A 176 3.60 18.98 -17.58
C ALA A 176 3.70 17.47 -17.75
N ILE A 177 4.57 17.02 -18.67
CA ILE A 177 4.90 15.61 -18.88
C ILE A 177 6.40 15.45 -18.78
N THR A 178 6.86 14.56 -17.91
CA THR A 178 8.29 14.29 -17.67
C THR A 178 8.59 12.82 -17.81
N VAL A 179 9.70 12.49 -18.49
CA VAL A 179 10.23 11.12 -18.51
C VAL A 179 10.97 10.88 -17.21
N VAL A 180 10.64 9.79 -16.52
CA VAL A 180 11.27 9.43 -15.26
C VAL A 180 12.51 8.58 -15.56
N PRO A 181 13.73 9.06 -15.26
CA PRO A 181 14.93 8.25 -15.41
C PRO A 181 14.96 7.13 -14.36
N GLN A 182 15.60 6.02 -14.69
CA GLN A 182 15.77 4.87 -13.80
C GLN A 182 16.72 5.14 -12.62
#